data_AF-A0A9E0SED6-F1
#
_entry.id   AF-A0A9E0SED6-F1
#
_cell.length_a   1.000
_cell.length_b   1.000
_cell.length_c   1.000
_cell.angle_alpha   90.00
_cell.angle_beta   90.00
_cell.angle_gamma   90.00
#
_symmetry.space_group_name_H-M   'P 1'
#
loop_
_entity.id
_entity.type
_entity.pdbx_description
1 polymer ?
#
loop_
_entity_poly.entity_id
_entity_poly.type
_entity_poly.pdbx_seq_one_letter_code
_entity_poly.pdbx_strand_id
1 'polypeptide(L)'
;MSALDHRRVRFLDEMGIAPVWILRDASPAVAAQQVQQVPQEHTSARSTQTADTVAAMDWTQLEASVSGCTLCGLCQGRSNTVFGVGDRKARWLFVGEGPGRNEDQQGEPFVGNAGKLLDNMLLAMGLQRGNDVFIANVVKCRPTDGNGRDRPPTAEESAACMPYLERQIALIQPTVIVALGKTAALALLEADAETPVAQLRGKVHQRNGVPLVVTYHPSYLLRTPGDKAKAWQDLCLAMTTHAASHAD
;
A
#
# COMPACT_ATOMS: atom_id res chain seq x y z
N MET A 1 -15.67 -35.41 -26.23
CA MET A 1 -15.44 -33.95 -26.14
C MET A 1 -16.69 -33.26 -26.66
N SER A 2 -17.50 -32.72 -25.76
CA SER A 2 -18.81 -32.15 -26.08
C SER A 2 -18.65 -30.91 -26.97
N ALA A 3 -19.24 -30.93 -28.16
CA ALA A 3 -19.23 -29.81 -29.08
C ALA A 3 -19.95 -28.61 -28.43
N LEU A 4 -19.23 -27.51 -28.22
CA LEU A 4 -19.80 -26.28 -27.72
C LEU A 4 -20.86 -25.76 -28.70
N ASP A 5 -22.05 -25.46 -28.18
CA ASP A 5 -23.18 -24.88 -28.90
C ASP A 5 -22.75 -23.63 -29.71
N HIS A 6 -23.09 -23.61 -31.01
CA HIS A 6 -22.74 -22.56 -31.96
C HIS A 6 -23.14 -21.15 -31.51
N ARG A 7 -24.22 -21.02 -30.70
CA ARG A 7 -24.61 -19.72 -30.12
C ARG A 7 -23.57 -19.18 -29.14
N ARG A 8 -22.95 -20.05 -28.36
CA ARG A 8 -21.97 -19.68 -27.33
C ARG A 8 -20.66 -19.20 -27.96
N VAL A 9 -20.27 -19.80 -29.08
CA VAL A 9 -19.07 -19.39 -29.84
C VAL A 9 -19.23 -17.99 -30.41
N ARG A 10 -20.40 -17.66 -30.98
CA ARG A 10 -20.67 -16.34 -31.57
C ARG A 10 -20.67 -15.22 -30.53
N PHE A 11 -21.21 -15.49 -29.34
CA PHE A 11 -21.20 -14.52 -28.25
C PHE A 11 -19.78 -14.19 -27.75
N LEU A 12 -18.90 -15.19 -27.73
CA LEU A 12 -17.49 -15.00 -27.31
C LEU A 12 -16.68 -14.22 -28.35
N ASP A 13 -17.01 -14.35 -29.64
CA ASP A 13 -16.39 -13.58 -30.73
C ASP A 13 -16.85 -12.12 -30.71
N GLU A 14 -18.15 -11.86 -30.52
CA GLU A 14 -18.71 -10.51 -30.36
C GLU A 14 -18.12 -9.78 -29.13
N MET A 15 -17.71 -10.52 -28.09
CA MET A 15 -17.03 -9.98 -26.91
C MET A 15 -15.52 -9.82 -27.06
N GLY A 16 -14.91 -10.23 -28.19
CA GLY A 16 -13.47 -10.15 -28.43
C GLY A 16 -12.63 -11.14 -27.61
N ILE A 17 -13.24 -12.23 -27.14
CA ILE A 17 -12.61 -13.25 -26.27
C ILE A 17 -12.22 -14.50 -27.09
N ALA A 18 -12.49 -14.50 -28.40
CA ALA A 18 -12.14 -15.60 -29.29
C ALA A 18 -10.71 -15.47 -29.88
N PRO A 19 -10.00 -16.60 -30.14
CA PRO A 19 -10.40 -17.98 -29.83
C PRO A 19 -10.02 -18.42 -28.40
N VAL A 20 -10.92 -19.18 -27.74
CA VAL A 20 -10.78 -19.59 -26.32
C VAL A 20 -9.88 -20.81 -26.10
N TRP A 21 -9.46 -21.53 -27.15
CA TRP A 21 -8.44 -22.60 -27.04
C TRP A 21 -7.65 -22.74 -28.33
N ILE A 22 -6.32 -22.81 -28.22
CA ILE A 22 -5.40 -23.15 -29.32
C ILE A 22 -4.64 -24.41 -28.89
N LEU A 23 -4.65 -25.47 -29.71
CA LEU A 23 -3.73 -26.58 -29.56
C LEU A 23 -2.33 -26.11 -29.95
N ARG A 24 -1.32 -26.29 -29.10
CA ARG A 24 0.08 -26.09 -29.49
C ARG A 24 0.47 -27.21 -30.46
N ASP A 25 0.38 -26.94 -31.76
CA ASP A 25 1.14 -27.72 -32.73
C ASP A 25 2.61 -27.28 -32.72
N ALA A 26 3.48 -28.28 -32.82
CA ALA A 26 4.90 -28.22 -32.56
C ALA A 26 5.59 -27.04 -33.28
N SER A 27 6.28 -26.20 -32.51
CA SER A 27 7.18 -25.18 -33.06
C SER A 27 8.30 -25.85 -33.87
N PRO A 28 8.67 -25.31 -35.05
CA PRO A 28 9.92 -25.69 -35.69
C PRO A 28 11.08 -25.26 -34.79
N ALA A 29 12.10 -26.12 -34.70
CA ALA A 29 13.30 -25.91 -33.90
C ALA A 29 13.94 -24.55 -34.22
N VAL A 30 13.86 -23.61 -33.29
CA VAL A 30 14.65 -22.38 -33.32
C VAL A 30 16.06 -22.79 -32.89
N ALA A 31 16.99 -22.67 -33.84
CA ALA A 31 18.40 -22.92 -33.63
C ALA A 31 18.92 -22.12 -32.42
N ALA A 32 19.66 -22.82 -31.54
CA ALA A 32 20.32 -22.24 -30.40
C ALA A 32 21.32 -21.17 -30.83
N GLN A 33 20.92 -19.91 -30.78
CA GLN A 33 21.86 -18.79 -30.74
C GLN A 33 22.34 -18.65 -29.30
N GLN A 34 23.64 -18.83 -29.12
CA GLN A 34 24.35 -18.61 -27.86
C GLN A 34 24.16 -17.16 -27.43
N VAL A 35 23.37 -16.97 -26.37
CA VAL A 35 23.32 -15.70 -25.64
C VAL A 35 24.65 -15.59 -24.90
N GLN A 36 25.51 -14.69 -25.36
CA GLN A 36 26.66 -14.25 -24.59
C GLN A 36 26.16 -13.70 -23.25
N GLN A 37 26.58 -14.35 -22.16
CA GLN A 37 26.28 -13.93 -20.80
C GLN A 37 26.87 -12.54 -20.57
N VAL A 38 25.99 -11.55 -20.41
CA VAL A 38 26.34 -10.29 -19.77
C VAL A 38 26.49 -10.59 -18.27
N PRO A 39 27.60 -10.24 -17.60
CA PRO A 39 27.78 -10.51 -16.18
C PRO A 39 26.63 -9.90 -15.36
N GLN A 40 25.86 -10.76 -14.70
CA GLN A 40 24.93 -10.36 -13.64
C GLN A 40 25.73 -10.11 -12.36
N GLU A 41 26.32 -8.93 -12.25
CA GLU A 41 26.76 -8.39 -10.97
C GLU A 41 26.11 -7.03 -10.78
N HIS A 42 25.62 -6.76 -9.55
CA HIS A 42 25.07 -5.49 -9.05
C HIS A 42 23.54 -5.24 -9.12
N THR A 43 22.73 -6.01 -8.38
CA THR A 43 21.40 -5.51 -7.94
C THR A 43 21.15 -5.66 -6.44
N SER A 44 21.66 -6.72 -5.81
CA SER A 44 21.44 -6.98 -4.37
C SER A 44 22.16 -5.99 -3.42
N ALA A 45 23.32 -5.45 -3.80
CA ALA A 45 24.09 -4.56 -2.92
C ALA A 45 23.56 -3.11 -2.87
N ARG A 46 22.80 -2.67 -3.88
CA ARG A 46 22.32 -1.28 -3.99
C ARG A 46 21.04 -1.05 -3.19
N SER A 47 20.19 -2.08 -3.06
CA SER A 47 18.96 -2.01 -2.26
C SER A 47 19.25 -2.00 -0.76
N THR A 48 20.19 -2.82 -0.28
CA THR A 48 20.62 -2.87 1.12
C THR A 48 21.32 -1.59 1.56
N GLN A 49 22.25 -1.06 0.77
CA GLN A 49 22.92 0.22 1.06
C GLN A 49 21.95 1.41 1.15
N THR A 50 20.87 1.39 0.35
CA THR A 50 19.84 2.44 0.39
C THR A 50 19.01 2.35 1.67
N ALA A 51 18.61 1.15 2.08
CA ALA A 51 17.83 0.95 3.30
C ALA A 51 18.63 1.32 4.56
N ASP A 52 19.90 0.93 4.65
CA ASP A 52 20.78 1.27 5.78
C ASP A 52 21.00 2.78 5.89
N THR A 53 21.18 3.46 4.75
CA THR A 53 21.32 4.92 4.71
C THR A 53 20.05 5.61 5.20
N VAL A 54 18.87 5.14 4.75
CA VAL A 54 17.56 5.69 5.17
C VAL A 54 17.31 5.43 6.66
N ALA A 55 17.72 4.27 7.17
CA ALA A 55 17.55 3.90 8.58
C ALA A 55 18.26 4.85 9.56
N ALA A 56 19.33 5.53 9.12
CA ALA A 56 20.08 6.48 9.94
C ALA A 56 19.55 7.93 9.86
N MET A 57 18.63 8.25 8.95
CA MET A 57 18.20 9.64 8.68
C MET A 57 17.39 10.26 9.81
N ASP A 58 17.64 11.50 10.19
CA ASP A 58 16.67 12.27 10.99
C ASP A 58 15.45 12.70 10.14
N TRP A 59 14.49 13.42 10.76
CA TRP A 59 13.30 13.90 10.05
C TRP A 59 13.60 14.79 8.85
N THR A 60 14.56 15.71 8.98
CA THR A 60 14.90 16.66 7.92
C THR A 60 15.56 15.95 6.75
N GLN A 61 16.48 15.03 7.03
CA GLN A 61 17.12 14.19 6.02
C GLN A 61 16.10 13.28 5.32
N LEU A 62 15.17 12.71 6.08
CA LEU A 62 14.14 11.81 5.56
C LEU A 62 13.16 12.53 4.62
N GLU A 63 12.69 13.72 5.01
CA GLU A 63 11.83 14.57 4.17
C GLU A 63 12.53 14.97 2.88
N ALA A 64 13.79 15.43 2.98
CA ALA A 64 14.60 15.79 1.82
C ALA A 64 14.79 14.58 0.88
N SER A 65 15.12 13.40 1.43
CA SER A 65 15.30 12.18 0.65
C SER A 65 14.03 11.74 -0.06
N VAL A 66 12.87 11.83 0.59
CA VAL A 66 11.58 11.50 -0.04
C VAL A 66 11.28 12.47 -1.18
N SER A 67 11.44 13.78 -0.96
CA SER A 67 11.12 14.80 -1.97
C SER A 67 11.91 14.62 -3.27
N GLY A 68 13.18 14.24 -3.17
CA GLY A 68 14.08 13.96 -4.30
C GLY A 68 14.10 12.50 -4.77
N CYS A 69 13.25 11.62 -4.22
CA CYS A 69 13.37 10.17 -4.43
C CYS A 69 13.11 9.75 -5.90
N THR A 70 13.97 8.87 -6.42
CA THR A 70 13.87 8.25 -7.76
C THR A 70 14.02 6.73 -7.71
N LEU A 71 13.72 6.08 -6.58
CA LEU A 71 13.96 4.65 -6.36
C LEU A 71 13.01 3.72 -7.15
N CYS A 72 11.89 4.23 -7.66
CA CYS A 72 10.94 3.47 -8.48
C CYS A 72 10.28 4.34 -9.56
N GLY A 73 9.62 3.72 -10.53
CA GLY A 73 9.01 4.41 -11.68
C GLY A 73 7.92 5.42 -11.32
N LEU A 74 7.32 5.34 -10.13
CA LEU A 74 6.28 6.29 -9.67
C LEU A 74 6.76 7.74 -9.62
N CYS A 75 8.08 7.97 -9.52
CA CYS A 75 8.63 9.32 -9.51
C CYS A 75 8.40 10.10 -10.80
N GLN A 76 8.15 9.41 -11.92
CA GLN A 76 7.99 10.03 -13.24
C GLN A 76 6.61 10.67 -13.44
N GLY A 77 5.59 10.18 -12.72
CA GLY A 77 4.19 10.59 -12.89
C GLY A 77 3.61 11.45 -11.77
N ARG A 78 4.36 11.68 -10.69
CA ARG A 78 3.90 12.48 -9.53
C ARG A 78 4.00 13.98 -9.81
N SER A 79 3.10 14.75 -9.22
CA SER A 79 3.24 16.20 -9.10
C SER A 79 4.00 16.54 -7.82
N ASN A 80 3.61 15.94 -6.70
CA ASN A 80 4.28 16.07 -5.40
C ASN A 80 4.45 14.70 -4.76
N THR A 81 5.49 14.56 -3.95
CA THR A 81 5.55 13.45 -3.00
C THR A 81 4.64 13.74 -1.82
N VAL A 82 4.00 12.70 -1.29
CA VAL A 82 3.16 12.78 -0.11
C VAL A 82 3.86 12.01 1.01
N PHE A 83 4.57 12.76 1.85
CA PHE A 83 5.43 12.20 2.88
C PHE A 83 4.63 11.52 4.01
N GLY A 84 3.63 12.24 4.51
CA GLY A 84 2.89 11.96 5.72
C GLY A 84 2.63 13.26 6.48
N VAL A 85 1.65 13.28 7.37
CA VAL A 85 1.30 14.47 8.18
C VAL A 85 0.86 14.07 9.57
N GLY A 86 1.20 14.89 10.56
CA GLY A 86 0.71 14.74 11.94
C GLY A 86 1.79 14.98 12.98
N ASP A 87 1.53 14.50 14.18
CA ASP A 87 2.47 14.62 15.31
C ASP A 87 3.65 13.65 15.11
N ARG A 88 4.88 14.17 15.12
CA ARG A 88 6.10 13.38 14.98
C ARG A 88 6.39 12.49 16.20
N LYS A 89 5.62 12.64 17.29
CA LYS A 89 5.62 11.79 18.49
C LYS A 89 4.24 11.13 18.72
N ALA A 90 3.45 10.96 17.66
CA ALA A 90 2.13 10.36 17.74
C ALA A 90 2.16 8.94 18.32
N ARG A 91 1.25 8.65 19.24
CA ARG A 91 0.99 7.27 19.69
C ARG A 91 0.18 6.47 18.67
N TRP A 92 -0.54 7.15 17.77
CA TRP A 92 -1.34 6.54 16.73
C TRP A 92 -0.74 6.77 15.34
N LEU A 93 -0.38 5.70 14.66
CA LEU A 93 0.04 5.75 13.25
C LEU A 93 -1.00 5.10 12.35
N PHE A 94 -1.56 5.85 11.42
CA PHE A 94 -2.46 5.34 10.37
C PHE A 94 -1.71 5.23 9.05
N VAL A 95 -1.77 4.05 8.42
CA VAL A 95 -1.04 3.77 7.17
C VAL A 95 -2.02 3.37 6.07
N GLY A 96 -2.11 4.17 5.01
CA GLY A 96 -2.85 3.87 3.80
C GLY A 96 -2.01 3.26 2.68
N GLU A 97 -2.62 3.08 1.52
CA GLU A 97 -1.99 2.49 0.33
C GLU A 97 -0.99 3.44 -0.33
N GLY A 98 -1.47 4.60 -0.79
CA GLY A 98 -0.73 5.54 -1.60
C GLY A 98 -1.55 6.80 -1.87
N PRO A 99 -0.94 7.85 -2.42
CA PRO A 99 -1.63 9.09 -2.79
C PRO A 99 -2.61 8.87 -3.93
N GLY A 100 -3.78 9.50 -3.86
CA GLY A 100 -4.67 9.69 -5.00
C GLY A 100 -4.37 11.01 -5.73
N ARG A 101 -5.24 11.38 -6.67
CA ARG A 101 -5.07 12.62 -7.46
C ARG A 101 -5.00 13.89 -6.62
N ASN A 102 -5.86 14.03 -5.62
CA ASN A 102 -5.91 15.26 -4.82
C ASN A 102 -4.70 15.35 -3.89
N GLU A 103 -4.30 14.23 -3.32
CA GLU A 103 -3.12 14.11 -2.46
C GLU A 103 -1.84 14.44 -3.24
N ASP A 104 -1.69 13.93 -4.46
CA ASP A 104 -0.56 14.24 -5.35
C ASP A 104 -0.47 15.74 -5.69
N GLN A 105 -1.62 16.40 -5.87
CA GLN A 105 -1.65 17.84 -6.16
C GLN A 105 -1.32 18.70 -4.94
N GLN A 106 -1.71 18.26 -3.73
CA GLN A 106 -1.55 19.04 -2.50
C GLN A 106 -0.29 18.68 -1.70
N GLY A 107 0.31 17.51 -1.94
CA GLY A 107 1.44 17.00 -1.15
C GLY A 107 1.04 16.41 0.21
N GLU A 108 -0.27 16.34 0.51
CA GLU A 108 -0.79 15.90 1.81
C GLU A 108 -1.63 14.63 1.69
N PRO A 109 -1.53 13.69 2.66
CA PRO A 109 -2.24 12.42 2.59
C PRO A 109 -3.71 12.59 3.01
N PHE A 110 -4.60 11.82 2.38
CA PHE A 110 -6.02 11.75 2.74
C PHE A 110 -6.69 13.14 2.76
N VAL A 111 -6.64 13.88 1.65
CA VAL A 111 -7.32 15.19 1.50
C VAL A 111 -8.62 15.09 0.70
N GLY A 112 -8.84 13.97 0.00
CA GLY A 112 -10.10 13.70 -0.71
C GLY A 112 -11.27 13.24 0.18
N ASN A 113 -12.32 12.69 -0.45
CA ASN A 113 -13.50 12.16 0.26
C ASN A 113 -13.15 11.02 1.22
N ALA A 114 -12.17 10.18 0.86
CA ALA A 114 -11.64 9.14 1.73
C ALA A 114 -11.01 9.74 3.00
N GLY A 115 -10.35 10.88 2.84
CA GLY A 115 -9.79 11.64 3.95
C GLY A 115 -10.81 12.22 4.91
N LYS A 116 -11.87 12.82 4.37
CA LYS A 116 -12.99 13.31 5.20
C LYS A 116 -13.64 12.18 6.02
N LEU A 117 -13.75 10.98 5.44
CA LEU A 117 -14.24 9.82 6.19
C LEU A 117 -13.25 9.39 7.27
N LEU A 118 -11.95 9.37 6.97
CA LEU A 118 -10.91 9.10 7.97
C LEU A 118 -10.98 10.11 9.12
N ASP A 119 -11.17 11.40 8.84
CA ASP A 119 -11.30 12.43 9.86
C ASP A 119 -12.49 12.18 10.79
N ASN A 120 -13.63 11.78 10.23
CA ASN A 120 -14.80 11.41 11.02
C ASN A 120 -14.56 10.14 11.86
N MET A 121 -13.80 9.18 11.34
CA MET A 121 -13.41 7.99 12.09
C MET A 121 -12.49 8.35 13.26
N LEU A 122 -11.49 9.21 13.03
CA LEU A 122 -10.61 9.73 14.09
C LEU A 122 -11.42 10.46 15.17
N LEU A 123 -12.32 11.37 14.77
CA LEU A 123 -13.18 12.09 15.70
C LEU A 123 -14.03 11.13 16.56
N ALA A 124 -14.58 10.07 15.96
CA ALA A 124 -15.34 9.06 16.71
C ALA A 124 -14.48 8.30 17.73
N MET A 125 -13.18 8.17 17.48
CA MET A 125 -12.20 7.60 18.42
C MET A 125 -11.71 8.61 19.47
N GLY A 126 -12.17 9.88 19.41
CA GLY A 126 -11.65 10.96 20.26
C GLY A 126 -10.27 11.47 19.83
N LEU A 127 -9.87 11.22 18.57
CA LEU A 127 -8.59 11.61 17.99
C LEU A 127 -8.78 12.74 16.96
N GLN A 128 -7.69 13.46 16.67
CA GLN A 128 -7.67 14.51 15.65
C GLN A 128 -6.32 14.54 14.93
N ARG A 129 -6.31 14.88 13.64
CA ARG A 129 -5.05 15.11 12.91
C ARG A 129 -4.19 16.15 13.61
N GLY A 130 -2.88 15.90 13.65
CA GLY A 130 -1.91 16.80 14.26
C GLY A 130 -1.90 16.76 15.79
N ASN A 131 -2.77 15.99 16.43
CA ASN A 131 -2.77 15.77 17.88
C ASN A 131 -2.69 14.27 18.17
N ASP A 132 -1.51 13.78 18.55
CA ASP A 132 -1.25 12.37 18.89
C ASP A 132 -1.50 11.36 17.74
N VAL A 133 -1.64 11.87 16.51
CA VAL A 133 -1.91 11.09 15.30
C VAL A 133 -0.93 11.48 14.21
N PHE A 134 -0.35 10.47 13.57
CA PHE A 134 0.39 10.58 12.32
C PHE A 134 -0.26 9.73 11.23
N ILE A 135 -0.37 10.28 10.01
CA ILE A 135 -0.98 9.61 8.86
C ILE A 135 0.07 9.52 7.75
N ALA A 136 0.29 8.32 7.25
CA ALA A 136 1.22 8.02 6.18
C ALA A 136 0.60 7.04 5.17
N ASN A 137 1.32 6.78 4.09
CA ASN A 137 1.02 5.72 3.13
C ASN A 137 2.25 4.82 2.93
N VAL A 138 2.01 3.60 2.43
CA VAL A 138 3.08 2.67 2.02
C VAL A 138 3.96 3.30 0.94
N VAL A 139 3.35 3.77 -0.15
CA VAL A 139 4.08 4.52 -1.19
C VAL A 139 3.89 6.03 -1.03
N LYS A 140 4.92 6.82 -1.36
CA LYS A 140 4.90 8.30 -1.24
C LYS A 140 4.55 9.02 -2.55
N CYS A 141 4.30 8.29 -3.62
CA CYS A 141 4.01 8.81 -4.96
C CYS A 141 2.72 8.18 -5.49
N ARG A 142 1.90 8.94 -6.22
CA ARG A 142 0.63 8.47 -6.78
C ARG A 142 0.84 7.38 -7.83
N PRO A 143 0.33 6.15 -7.63
CA PRO A 143 0.40 5.10 -8.64
C PRO A 143 -0.70 5.24 -9.67
N THR A 144 -0.32 5.34 -10.95
CA THR A 144 -1.27 5.41 -12.07
C THR A 144 -1.07 4.28 -13.08
N ASP A 145 -2.14 3.89 -13.75
CA ASP A 145 -2.07 3.06 -14.96
C ASP A 145 -1.65 3.87 -16.20
N GLY A 146 -1.53 3.20 -17.35
CA GLY A 146 -1.16 3.85 -18.62
C GLY A 146 -2.16 4.89 -19.14
N ASN A 147 -3.35 4.98 -18.53
CA ASN A 147 -4.38 5.97 -18.83
C ASN A 147 -4.47 7.08 -17.77
N GLY A 148 -3.55 7.12 -16.80
CA GLY A 148 -3.52 8.12 -15.73
C GLY A 148 -4.55 7.90 -14.60
N ARG A 149 -5.16 6.71 -14.53
CA ARG A 149 -6.13 6.36 -13.47
C ARG A 149 -5.41 5.77 -12.26
N ASP A 150 -5.95 6.01 -11.07
CA ASP A 150 -5.40 5.48 -9.82
C ASP A 150 -5.46 3.95 -9.82
N ARG A 151 -4.35 3.32 -9.40
CA ARG A 151 -4.24 1.87 -9.20
C ARG A 151 -3.54 1.58 -7.87
N PRO A 152 -3.64 0.34 -7.36
CA PRO A 152 -2.73 -0.10 -6.31
C PRO A 152 -1.26 -0.07 -6.78
N PRO A 153 -0.32 0.24 -5.88
CA PRO A 153 1.10 0.09 -6.16
C PRO A 153 1.44 -1.39 -6.35
N THR A 154 2.47 -1.66 -7.15
CA THR A 154 3.01 -3.02 -7.28
C THR A 154 3.77 -3.43 -6.01
N ALA A 155 4.05 -4.73 -5.88
CA ALA A 155 4.90 -5.22 -4.79
C ALA A 155 6.30 -4.59 -4.82
N GLU A 156 6.86 -4.42 -6.02
CA GLU A 156 8.17 -3.78 -6.22
C GLU A 156 8.15 -2.29 -5.83
N GLU A 157 7.10 -1.55 -6.21
CA GLU A 157 6.94 -0.14 -5.83
C GLU A 157 6.77 0.02 -4.32
N SER A 158 6.01 -0.90 -3.69
CA SER A 158 5.82 -0.92 -2.24
C SER A 158 7.12 -1.24 -1.52
N ALA A 159 7.86 -2.25 -1.98
CA ALA A 159 9.16 -2.64 -1.42
C ALA A 159 10.20 -1.52 -1.55
N ALA A 160 10.25 -0.83 -2.69
CA ALA A 160 11.17 0.29 -2.91
C ALA A 160 10.89 1.49 -1.98
N CYS A 161 9.63 1.68 -1.57
CA CYS A 161 9.23 2.79 -0.69
C CYS A 161 9.24 2.42 0.80
N MET A 162 9.20 1.13 1.13
CA MET A 162 9.12 0.62 2.49
C MET A 162 10.21 1.17 3.44
N PRO A 163 11.49 1.32 3.04
CA PRO A 163 12.51 1.89 3.93
C PRO A 163 12.12 3.26 4.52
N TYR A 164 11.42 4.10 3.75
CA TYR A 164 10.95 5.39 4.25
C TYR A 164 9.85 5.25 5.30
N LEU A 165 8.90 4.32 5.10
CA LEU A 165 7.84 4.07 6.07
C LEU A 165 8.40 3.43 7.34
N GLU A 166 9.32 2.48 7.21
CA GLU A 166 10.02 1.88 8.36
C GLU A 166 10.78 2.94 9.16
N ARG A 167 11.46 3.87 8.47
CA ARG A 167 12.12 4.96 9.17
C ARG A 167 11.14 5.90 9.86
N GLN A 168 9.99 6.19 9.26
CA GLN A 168 8.93 6.95 9.92
C GLN A 168 8.42 6.23 11.17
N ILE A 169 8.15 4.91 11.10
CA ILE A 169 7.74 4.12 12.26
C ILE A 169 8.79 4.19 13.37
N ALA A 170 10.08 4.02 13.03
CA ALA A 170 11.18 4.06 13.97
C ALA A 170 11.39 5.45 14.63
N LEU A 171 11.13 6.53 13.90
CA LEU A 171 11.22 7.90 14.41
C LEU A 171 10.01 8.30 15.27
N ILE A 172 8.81 7.83 14.91
CA ILE A 172 7.57 8.14 15.62
C ILE A 172 7.46 7.31 16.92
N GLN A 173 7.87 6.03 16.85
CA GLN A 173 7.68 5.05 17.92
C GLN A 173 6.21 4.97 18.41
N PRO A 174 5.25 4.71 17.50
CA PRO A 174 3.84 4.71 17.87
C PRO A 174 3.52 3.57 18.84
N THR A 175 2.50 3.76 19.68
CA THR A 175 1.96 2.70 20.53
C THR A 175 1.09 1.73 19.75
N VAL A 176 0.42 2.20 18.68
CA VAL A 176 -0.41 1.35 17.82
C VAL A 176 -0.37 1.80 16.37
N ILE A 177 -0.38 0.82 15.46
CA ILE A 177 -0.46 1.03 14.01
C ILE A 177 -1.82 0.57 13.51
N VAL A 178 -2.48 1.39 12.70
CA VAL A 178 -3.73 1.03 12.01
C VAL A 178 -3.48 0.97 10.50
N ALA A 179 -3.51 -0.23 9.93
CA ALA A 179 -3.36 -0.46 8.51
C ALA A 179 -4.71 -0.33 7.79
N LEU A 180 -4.82 0.65 6.90
CA LEU A 180 -6.04 0.98 6.16
C LEU A 180 -6.03 0.25 4.81
N GLY A 181 -6.74 -0.87 4.73
CA GLY A 181 -6.93 -1.64 3.50
C GLY A 181 -5.88 -2.70 3.22
N LYS A 182 -6.09 -3.42 2.10
CA LYS A 182 -5.29 -4.60 1.74
C LYS A 182 -3.82 -4.26 1.56
N THR A 183 -3.49 -3.25 0.76
CA THR A 183 -2.09 -2.92 0.43
C THR A 183 -1.27 -2.55 1.66
N ALA A 184 -1.81 -1.70 2.54
CA ALA A 184 -1.15 -1.36 3.81
C ALA A 184 -0.97 -2.59 4.71
N ALA A 185 -2.01 -3.44 4.82
CA ALA A 185 -1.96 -4.64 5.63
C ALA A 185 -0.91 -5.64 5.13
N LEU A 186 -0.88 -5.91 3.82
CA LEU A 186 0.08 -6.84 3.23
C LEU A 186 1.51 -6.34 3.38
N ALA A 187 1.74 -5.05 3.12
CA ALA A 187 3.07 -4.46 3.16
C ALA A 187 3.65 -4.44 4.59
N LEU A 188 2.83 -4.11 5.61
CA LEU A 188 3.27 -4.07 7.00
C LEU A 188 3.38 -5.46 7.66
N LEU A 189 2.50 -6.39 7.28
CA LEU A 189 2.50 -7.75 7.83
C LEU A 189 3.40 -8.73 7.05
N GLU A 190 3.97 -8.29 5.92
CA GLU A 190 4.72 -9.14 4.99
C GLU A 190 3.93 -10.40 4.59
N ALA A 191 2.61 -10.22 4.43
CA ALA A 191 1.68 -11.29 4.13
C ALA A 191 1.60 -11.55 2.62
N ASP A 192 1.19 -12.77 2.25
CA ASP A 192 1.04 -13.16 0.84
C ASP A 192 0.08 -12.26 0.08
N ALA A 193 0.42 -11.93 -1.17
CA ALA A 193 -0.36 -11.06 -2.05
C ALA A 193 -1.84 -11.50 -2.21
N GLU A 194 -2.09 -12.81 -2.14
CA GLU A 194 -3.41 -13.40 -2.28
C GLU A 194 -4.25 -13.33 -1.00
N THR A 195 -3.64 -12.97 0.14
CA THR A 195 -4.34 -12.94 1.43
C THR A 195 -5.44 -11.87 1.41
N PRO A 196 -6.72 -12.24 1.60
CA PRO A 196 -7.81 -11.28 1.66
C PRO A 196 -7.72 -10.44 2.93
N VAL A 197 -7.98 -9.13 2.83
CA VAL A 197 -8.03 -8.23 4.00
C VAL A 197 -8.99 -8.72 5.08
N ALA A 198 -10.08 -9.40 4.70
CA ALA A 198 -11.05 -9.96 5.62
C ALA A 198 -10.44 -10.99 6.59
N GLN A 199 -9.40 -11.73 6.18
CA GLN A 199 -8.70 -12.70 7.03
C GLN A 199 -7.71 -12.03 7.99
N LEU A 200 -7.34 -10.77 7.73
CA LEU A 200 -6.37 -10.01 8.52
C LEU A 200 -7.05 -9.12 9.57
N ARG A 201 -8.32 -8.75 9.37
CA ARG A 201 -9.09 -7.92 10.30
C ARG A 201 -9.52 -8.67 11.56
N GLY A 202 -9.99 -7.94 12.57
CA GLY A 202 -10.56 -8.51 13.81
C GLY A 202 -9.57 -9.18 14.76
N LYS A 203 -8.27 -8.95 14.58
CA LYS A 203 -7.19 -9.46 15.43
C LYS A 203 -6.07 -8.43 15.54
N VAL A 204 -5.27 -8.57 16.60
CA VAL A 204 -4.07 -7.75 16.83
C VAL A 204 -2.87 -8.50 16.27
N HIS A 205 -2.13 -7.85 15.38
CA HIS A 205 -0.85 -8.29 14.84
C HIS A 205 0.28 -7.49 15.46
N GLN A 206 1.50 -7.70 14.97
CA GLN A 206 2.70 -7.04 15.45
C GLN A 206 3.56 -6.58 14.26
N ARG A 207 4.15 -5.40 14.36
CA ARG A 207 5.22 -4.91 13.49
C ARG A 207 6.33 -4.35 14.36
N ASN A 208 7.49 -5.00 14.39
CA ASN A 208 8.64 -4.58 15.19
C ASN A 208 8.30 -4.32 16.69
N GLY A 209 7.43 -5.15 17.27
CA GLY A 209 6.98 -5.02 18.66
C GLY A 209 5.86 -3.99 18.88
N VAL A 210 5.41 -3.29 17.84
CA VAL A 210 4.26 -2.38 17.90
C VAL A 210 2.98 -3.15 17.48
N PRO A 211 1.92 -3.13 18.31
CA PRO A 211 0.63 -3.67 17.95
C PRO A 211 0.06 -3.07 16.65
N LEU A 212 -0.42 -3.92 15.75
CA LEU A 212 -0.97 -3.52 14.46
C LEU A 212 -2.39 -4.08 14.29
N VAL A 213 -3.34 -3.19 14.00
CA VAL A 213 -4.73 -3.56 13.67
C VAL A 213 -5.04 -3.23 12.22
N VAL A 214 -5.61 -4.20 11.50
CA VAL A 214 -6.02 -4.02 10.11
C VAL A 214 -7.49 -3.63 10.06
N THR A 215 -7.83 -2.66 9.21
CA THR A 215 -9.22 -2.32 8.89
C THR A 215 -9.40 -2.04 7.39
N TYR A 216 -10.63 -1.74 6.98
CA TYR A 216 -10.93 -1.37 5.60
C TYR A 216 -10.45 0.04 5.26
N HIS A 217 -10.01 0.23 4.01
CA HIS A 217 -9.65 1.56 3.52
C HIS A 217 -10.90 2.47 3.45
N PRO A 218 -10.82 3.76 3.82
CA PRO A 218 -11.95 4.68 3.74
C PRO A 218 -12.60 4.75 2.34
N SER A 219 -11.81 4.73 1.26
CA SER A 219 -12.35 4.67 -0.12
C SER A 219 -13.22 3.44 -0.40
N TYR A 220 -12.91 2.30 0.23
CA TYR A 220 -13.74 1.10 0.14
C TYR A 220 -15.07 1.30 0.88
N LEU A 221 -15.03 1.84 2.11
CA LEU A 221 -16.21 2.10 2.93
C LEU A 221 -17.16 3.14 2.32
N LEU A 222 -16.65 4.06 1.49
CA LEU A 222 -17.49 4.97 0.72
C LEU A 222 -18.30 4.25 -0.37
N ARG A 223 -17.75 3.19 -0.97
CA ARG A 223 -18.43 2.36 -1.98
C ARG A 223 -19.29 1.27 -1.35
N THR A 224 -18.94 0.82 -0.16
CA THR A 224 -19.62 -0.26 0.57
C THR A 224 -19.96 0.19 2.00
N PRO A 225 -20.97 1.07 2.17
CA PRO A 225 -21.28 1.65 3.49
C PRO A 225 -21.70 0.63 4.54
N GLY A 226 -22.25 -0.52 4.15
CA GLY A 226 -22.65 -1.59 5.07
C GLY A 226 -21.50 -2.18 5.89
N ASP A 227 -20.26 -2.07 5.40
CA ASP A 227 -19.08 -2.57 6.09
C ASP A 227 -18.47 -1.55 7.08
N LYS A 228 -19.06 -0.36 7.24
CA LYS A 228 -18.62 0.62 8.24
C LYS A 228 -18.71 0.08 9.67
N ALA A 229 -19.71 -0.74 9.97
CA ALA A 229 -19.83 -1.38 11.28
C ALA A 229 -18.66 -2.32 11.57
N LYS A 230 -18.18 -3.04 10.55
CA LYS A 230 -17.00 -3.90 10.66
C LYS A 230 -15.74 -3.07 10.88
N ALA A 231 -15.57 -1.98 10.13
CA ALA A 231 -14.44 -1.08 10.33
C ALA A 231 -14.43 -0.48 11.74
N TRP A 232 -15.60 -0.08 12.27
CA TRP A 232 -15.72 0.41 13.63
C TRP A 232 -15.31 -0.64 14.69
N GLN A 233 -15.66 -1.91 14.49
CA GLN A 233 -15.19 -2.98 15.38
C GLN A 233 -13.65 -3.09 15.41
N ASP A 234 -12.98 -2.93 14.27
CA ASP A 234 -11.49 -2.91 14.25
C ASP A 234 -10.94 -1.69 14.98
N LEU A 235 -11.57 -0.52 14.84
CA LEU A 235 -11.13 0.69 15.55
C LEU A 235 -11.33 0.55 17.06
N CYS A 236 -12.42 -0.06 17.51
CA CYS A 236 -12.62 -0.41 18.92
C CYS A 236 -11.55 -1.39 19.43
N LEU A 237 -11.16 -2.37 18.62
CA LEU A 237 -10.05 -3.26 18.93
C LEU A 237 -8.75 -2.46 19.09
N ALA A 238 -8.44 -1.57 18.15
CA ALA A 238 -7.24 -0.73 18.22
C ALA A 238 -7.24 0.18 19.47
N MET A 239 -8.39 0.76 19.85
CA MET A 239 -8.54 1.57 21.08
C MET A 239 -8.29 0.75 22.34
N THR A 240 -8.86 -0.45 22.41
CA THR A 240 -8.62 -1.37 23.52
C THR A 240 -7.14 -1.77 23.61
N THR A 241 -6.51 -2.07 22.46
CA THR A 241 -5.09 -2.40 22.39
C THR A 241 -4.20 -1.25 22.85
N HIS A 242 -4.45 -0.03 22.38
CA HIS A 242 -3.71 1.16 22.80
C HIS A 242 -3.84 1.42 24.31
N ALA A 243 -5.05 1.25 24.86
CA ALA A 243 -5.29 1.43 26.30
C ALA A 243 -4.52 0.40 27.15
N ALA A 244 -4.45 -0.86 26.69
CA ALA A 244 -3.70 -1.91 27.38
C ALA A 244 -2.20 -1.63 27.44
N SER A 245 -1.62 -1.03 26.38
CA SER A 245 -0.20 -0.66 26.34
C SER A 245 0.21 0.48 27.28
N HIS A 246 -0.74 1.13 27.95
CA HIS A 246 -0.50 2.20 28.93
C HIS A 246 -0.78 1.77 30.38
N ALA A 247 -1.19 0.51 30.59
CA ALA A 247 -1.54 -0.02 31.91
C ALA A 247 -0.36 -0.70 32.63
N ASP A 248 0.79 -0.84 31.96
CA ASP A 248 2.06 -1.37 32.49
C ASP A 248 3.08 -0.23 32.70
#